data_AF-A0A955YAU8-F1
#
_entry.id   AF-A0A955YAU8-F1
#
_cell.length_a   1.000
_cell.length_b   1.000
_cell.length_c   1.000
_cell.angle_alpha   90.00
_cell.angle_beta   90.00
_cell.angle_gamma   90.00
#
_symmetry.space_group_name_H-M   'P 1'
#
loop_
_entity.id
_entity.type
_entity.pdbx_description
1 polymer ?
#
loop_
_entity_poly.entity_id
_entity_poly.type
_entity_poly.pdbx_seq_one_letter_code
_entity_poly.pdbx_strand_id
1 'polypeptide(L)'
;MQDPSAIAVTVARRVYAIEAEARINLLRLVGVAVFFTLHVVNRAFVGLDAGRVVDLGGTKVPVFDTVAISVAVAWAGAAGAVLLLLRTRFVSRVVGPMVTLADVLFLSILVLVGNGPTSPMLYAFPLVIAVTGLRGRSADVWLATVATTAAYGLAIGAALRFHPSFMPPTHHILFVVASLGLMGLVTDLGVGSTWRLVEDQDALLGRARAVELTALEHRKAGDCPWCG
;
A
#
# COMPACT_ATOMS: atom_id res chain seq x y z
N MET A 1 -38.71 6.55 -2.69
CA MET A 1 -37.81 7.69 -2.96
C MET A 1 -36.51 7.42 -2.24
N GLN A 2 -35.37 7.38 -2.94
CA GLN A 2 -34.06 7.33 -2.30
C GLN A 2 -33.74 8.70 -1.72
N ASP A 3 -33.26 8.73 -0.48
CA ASP A 3 -32.81 9.94 0.19
C ASP A 3 -31.66 10.58 -0.62
N PRO A 4 -31.80 11.83 -1.10
CA PRO A 4 -30.75 12.52 -1.85
C PRO A 4 -29.41 12.59 -1.08
N SER A 5 -29.44 12.53 0.25
CA SER A 5 -28.23 12.50 1.08
C SER A 5 -27.42 11.21 0.85
N ALA A 6 -28.08 10.05 0.71
CA ALA A 6 -27.43 8.76 0.51
C ALA A 6 -26.70 8.67 -0.84
N ILE A 7 -27.25 9.32 -1.87
CA ILE A 7 -26.63 9.40 -3.21
C ILE A 7 -25.35 10.23 -3.13
N ALA A 8 -25.40 11.40 -2.47
CA ALA A 8 -24.24 12.28 -2.32
C ALA A 8 -23.08 11.60 -1.58
N VAL A 9 -23.35 10.89 -0.48
CA VAL A 9 -22.33 10.14 0.28
C VAL A 9 -21.71 9.03 -0.58
N THR A 10 -22.51 8.33 -1.38
CA THR A 10 -22.02 7.25 -2.25
C THR A 10 -21.10 7.78 -3.35
N VAL A 11 -21.44 8.91 -3.96
CA VAL A 11 -20.61 9.57 -4.98
C VAL A 11 -19.30 10.04 -4.37
N ALA A 12 -19.35 10.73 -3.22
CA ALA A 12 -18.17 11.19 -2.51
C ALA A 12 -17.21 10.03 -2.19
N ARG A 13 -17.72 8.93 -1.62
CA ARG A 13 -16.91 7.73 -1.32
C ARG A 13 -16.24 7.14 -2.56
N ARG A 14 -16.90 7.16 -3.73
CA ARG A 14 -16.30 6.67 -4.98
C ARG A 14 -15.18 7.58 -5.47
N VAL A 15 -15.37 8.91 -5.40
CA VAL A 15 -14.34 9.88 -5.79
C VAL A 15 -13.10 9.74 -4.91
N TYR A 16 -13.28 9.69 -3.58
CA TYR A 16 -12.17 9.47 -2.66
C TYR A 16 -11.44 8.15 -2.90
N ALA A 17 -12.16 7.06 -3.22
CA ALA A 17 -11.54 5.78 -3.54
C ALA A 17 -10.68 5.84 -4.81
N ILE A 18 -11.12 6.57 -5.86
CA ILE A 18 -10.34 6.77 -7.09
C ILE A 18 -9.06 7.55 -6.78
N GLU A 19 -9.17 8.64 -6.03
CA GLU A 19 -8.02 9.47 -5.68
C GLU A 19 -7.00 8.73 -4.79
N ALA A 20 -7.49 7.96 -3.81
CA ALA A 20 -6.63 7.15 -2.95
C ALA A 20 -5.84 6.12 -3.78
N GLU A 21 -6.50 5.39 -4.69
CA GLU A 21 -5.82 4.44 -5.57
C GLU A 21 -4.82 5.13 -6.51
N ALA A 22 -5.13 6.33 -7.02
CA ALA A 22 -4.20 7.09 -7.85
C ALA A 22 -2.92 7.49 -7.07
N ARG A 23 -3.06 7.96 -5.83
CA ARG A 23 -1.92 8.32 -4.96
C ARG A 23 -1.07 7.11 -4.60
N ILE A 24 -1.71 5.99 -4.30
CA ILE A 24 -1.00 4.73 -4.01
C ILE A 24 -0.27 4.22 -5.25
N ASN A 25 -0.90 4.31 -6.42
CA ASN A 25 -0.26 3.93 -7.67
C ASN A 25 0.95 4.81 -7.98
N LEU A 26 0.91 6.11 -7.64
CA LEU A 26 2.07 6.99 -7.70
C LEU A 26 3.18 6.53 -6.74
N LEU A 27 2.86 6.22 -5.48
CA LEU A 27 3.84 5.69 -4.52
C LEU A 27 4.48 4.38 -5.01
N ARG A 28 3.72 3.51 -5.68
CA ARG A 28 4.25 2.28 -6.31
C ARG A 28 5.27 2.62 -7.40
N LEU A 29 4.95 3.56 -8.29
CA LEU A 29 5.88 4.01 -9.32
C LEU A 29 7.16 4.61 -8.73
N VAL A 30 7.03 5.41 -7.66
CA VAL A 30 8.20 5.94 -6.92
C VAL A 30 9.02 4.80 -6.32
N GLY A 31 8.38 3.82 -5.67
CA GLY A 31 9.07 2.66 -5.10
C GLY A 31 9.83 1.85 -6.15
N VAL A 32 9.20 1.58 -7.30
CA VAL A 32 9.84 0.90 -8.44
C VAL A 32 11.00 1.72 -8.99
N ALA A 33 10.84 3.04 -9.14
CA ALA A 33 11.88 3.93 -9.62
C ALA A 33 13.08 3.97 -8.67
N VAL A 34 12.85 4.05 -7.36
CA VAL A 34 13.91 4.01 -6.34
C VAL A 34 14.62 2.66 -6.36
N PHE A 35 13.88 1.54 -6.36
CA PHE A 35 14.44 0.20 -6.47
C PHE A 35 15.32 0.06 -7.72
N PHE A 36 14.81 0.46 -8.88
CA PHE A 36 15.53 0.36 -10.14
C PHE A 36 16.78 1.26 -10.16
N THR A 37 16.67 2.48 -9.62
CA THR A 37 17.81 3.38 -9.49
C THR A 37 18.89 2.77 -8.61
N LEU A 38 18.53 2.24 -7.44
CA LEU A 38 19.47 1.56 -6.54
C LEU A 38 20.10 0.34 -7.22
N HIS A 39 19.33 -0.43 -8.00
CA HIS A 39 19.84 -1.55 -8.77
C HIS A 39 20.86 -1.11 -9.83
N VAL A 40 20.56 -0.07 -10.62
CA VAL A 40 21.46 0.47 -11.64
C VAL A 40 22.71 1.09 -11.03
N VAL A 41 22.57 1.84 -9.94
CA VAL A 41 23.70 2.40 -9.18
C VAL A 41 24.56 1.26 -8.67
N ASN A 42 23.98 0.26 -7.98
CA ASN A 42 24.73 -0.88 -7.50
C ASN A 42 25.51 -1.54 -8.65
N ARG A 43 24.86 -1.78 -9.80
CA ARG A 43 25.52 -2.34 -10.98
C ARG A 43 26.64 -1.47 -11.56
N ALA A 44 26.43 -0.15 -11.68
CA ALA A 44 27.39 0.77 -12.26
C ALA A 44 28.63 0.98 -11.37
N PHE A 45 28.49 0.81 -10.05
CA PHE A 45 29.56 1.00 -9.08
C PHE A 45 30.25 -0.31 -8.64
N VAL A 46 29.73 -1.49 -9.03
CA VAL A 46 30.42 -2.80 -8.89
C VAL A 46 31.68 -2.80 -9.77
N GLY A 47 32.79 -2.36 -9.20
CA GLY A 47 34.08 -2.18 -9.90
C GLY A 47 34.99 -1.14 -9.23
N LEU A 48 34.42 -0.23 -8.43
CA LEU A 48 35.17 0.59 -7.48
C LEU A 48 35.31 -0.20 -6.18
N ASP A 49 36.40 -0.07 -5.42
CA ASP A 49 36.58 -0.77 -4.14
C ASP A 49 35.46 -0.47 -3.11
N ALA A 50 34.69 0.60 -3.33
CA ALA A 50 33.47 0.96 -2.61
C ALA A 50 32.20 0.20 -3.07
N GLY A 51 32.26 -0.56 -4.16
CA GLY A 51 31.17 -1.32 -4.79
C GLY A 51 31.14 -2.81 -4.45
N ARG A 52 32.01 -3.27 -3.54
CA ARG A 52 31.93 -4.60 -2.89
C ARG A 52 30.71 -4.77 -1.98
N VAL A 53 29.82 -3.77 -1.94
CA VAL A 53 28.84 -3.62 -0.85
C VAL A 53 27.77 -4.70 -0.86
N VAL A 54 27.46 -5.37 -1.97
CA VAL A 54 26.60 -6.56 -1.88
C VAL A 54 26.91 -7.55 -3.00
N ASP A 55 27.96 -8.36 -2.82
CA ASP A 55 27.98 -9.66 -3.47
C ASP A 55 26.85 -10.47 -2.82
N LEU A 56 25.67 -10.44 -3.47
CA LEU A 56 24.49 -11.19 -3.09
C LEU A 56 24.75 -12.68 -3.39
N GLY A 57 25.85 -13.25 -2.90
CA GLY A 57 26.32 -14.59 -3.22
C GLY A 57 25.18 -15.61 -3.20
N GLY A 58 24.87 -16.18 -4.37
CA GLY A 58 23.81 -17.18 -4.51
C GLY A 58 23.34 -17.40 -5.94
N THR A 59 23.32 -16.37 -6.78
CA THR A 59 22.91 -16.49 -8.20
C THR A 59 23.93 -15.84 -9.13
N LYS A 60 24.03 -16.38 -10.36
CA LYS A 60 24.83 -15.74 -11.41
C LYS A 60 24.23 -14.35 -11.66
N VAL A 61 25.01 -13.29 -11.44
CA VAL A 61 24.65 -11.87 -11.65
C VAL A 61 23.76 -11.62 -12.88
N PRO A 62 23.98 -12.24 -14.06
CA PRO A 62 23.14 -12.00 -15.24
C PRO A 62 21.68 -12.42 -15.07
N VAL A 63 21.41 -13.48 -14.29
CA VAL A 63 20.05 -14.01 -14.08
C VAL A 63 19.27 -13.07 -13.18
N PHE A 64 19.87 -12.63 -12.07
CA PHE A 64 19.23 -11.69 -11.16
C PHE A 64 18.89 -10.37 -11.87
N ASP A 65 19.83 -9.81 -12.63
CA ASP A 65 19.61 -8.56 -13.38
C ASP A 65 18.44 -8.68 -14.36
N THR A 66 18.39 -9.78 -15.13
CA THR A 66 17.32 -10.01 -16.10
C THR A 66 15.96 -10.12 -15.40
N VAL A 67 15.90 -10.81 -14.27
CA VAL A 67 14.67 -10.93 -13.48
C VAL A 67 14.29 -9.58 -12.87
N ALA A 68 15.24 -8.85 -12.29
CA ALA A 68 14.98 -7.56 -11.66
C ALA A 68 14.42 -6.53 -12.66
N ILE A 69 15.02 -6.45 -13.87
CA ILE A 69 14.52 -5.61 -14.96
C ILE A 69 13.14 -6.06 -15.40
N SER A 70 12.94 -7.37 -15.62
CA SER A 70 11.64 -7.92 -16.05
C SER A 70 10.53 -7.63 -15.04
N VAL A 71 10.82 -7.79 -13.74
CA VAL A 71 9.89 -7.47 -12.65
C VAL A 71 9.62 -5.97 -12.63
N ALA A 72 10.63 -5.11 -12.72
CA ALA A 72 10.42 -3.65 -12.74
C ALA A 72 9.53 -3.21 -13.91
N VAL A 73 9.75 -3.76 -15.11
CA VAL A 73 8.93 -3.49 -16.30
C VAL A 73 7.50 -4.01 -16.11
N ALA A 74 7.32 -5.23 -15.62
CA ALA A 74 6.00 -5.80 -15.35
C ALA A 74 5.24 -4.99 -14.28
N TRP A 75 5.95 -4.53 -13.24
CA TRP A 75 5.39 -3.75 -12.15
C TRP A 75 4.96 -2.35 -12.61
N ALA A 76 5.79 -1.68 -13.43
CA ALA A 76 5.42 -0.42 -14.09
C ALA A 76 4.23 -0.60 -15.04
N GLY A 77 4.20 -1.69 -15.81
CA GLY A 77 3.07 -2.07 -16.66
C GLY A 77 1.78 -2.27 -15.87
N ALA A 78 1.84 -2.97 -14.73
CA ALA A 78 0.71 -3.14 -13.82
C ALA A 78 0.21 -1.81 -13.26
N ALA A 79 1.13 -0.89 -12.90
CA ALA A 79 0.76 0.46 -12.46
C ALA A 79 0.09 1.28 -13.59
N GLY A 80 0.56 1.13 -14.84
CA GLY A 80 -0.09 1.72 -16.02
C GLY A 80 -1.49 1.15 -16.26
N ALA A 81 -1.66 -0.17 -16.14
CA ALA A 81 -2.96 -0.83 -16.27
C ALA A 81 -3.95 -0.35 -15.21
N VAL A 82 -3.52 -0.17 -13.96
CA VAL A 82 -4.34 0.43 -12.89
C VAL A 82 -4.78 1.83 -13.28
N LEU A 83 -3.88 2.68 -13.78
CA LEU A 83 -4.24 4.04 -14.21
C LEU A 83 -5.29 4.03 -15.33
N LEU A 84 -5.19 3.11 -16.29
CA LEU A 84 -6.18 2.93 -17.34
C LEU A 84 -7.54 2.49 -16.77
N LEU A 85 -7.56 1.55 -15.82
CA LEU A 85 -8.78 1.11 -15.12
C LEU A 85 -9.43 2.24 -14.31
N LEU A 86 -8.63 3.10 -13.68
CA LEU A 86 -9.13 4.29 -12.98
C LEU A 86 -9.76 5.27 -13.97
N ARG A 87 -9.17 5.46 -15.16
CA ARG A 87 -9.72 6.35 -16.21
C ARG A 87 -11.04 5.85 -16.80
N THR A 88 -11.23 4.53 -16.93
CA THR A 88 -12.50 3.95 -17.39
C THR A 88 -13.59 3.98 -16.31
N ARG A 89 -13.31 4.56 -15.13
CA ARG A 89 -14.18 4.55 -13.94
C ARG A 89 -14.57 3.14 -13.48
N PHE A 90 -13.83 2.12 -13.91
CA PHE A 90 -14.01 0.74 -13.46
C PHE A 90 -13.30 0.53 -12.12
N VAL A 91 -13.69 1.31 -11.11
CA VAL A 91 -13.17 1.14 -9.75
C VAL A 91 -14.00 0.09 -9.06
N SER A 92 -13.70 -1.16 -9.40
CA SER A 92 -14.26 -2.32 -8.72
C SER A 92 -13.63 -2.46 -7.34
N ARG A 93 -14.40 -2.98 -6.38
CA ARG A 93 -13.91 -3.39 -5.05
C ARG A 93 -12.73 -4.38 -5.13
N VAL A 94 -12.52 -4.98 -6.29
CA VAL A 94 -11.52 -6.02 -6.56
C VAL A 94 -10.13 -5.45 -6.91
N VAL A 95 -10.03 -4.19 -7.37
CA VAL A 95 -8.76 -3.63 -7.87
C VAL A 95 -7.70 -3.55 -6.77
N GLY A 96 -8.05 -3.02 -5.58
CA GLY A 96 -7.13 -2.90 -4.44
C GLY A 96 -6.51 -4.24 -4.00
N PRO A 97 -7.32 -5.29 -3.75
CA PRO A 97 -6.82 -6.63 -3.44
C PRO A 97 -5.91 -7.21 -4.54
N MET A 98 -6.30 -7.11 -5.81
CA MET A 98 -5.50 -7.62 -6.93
C MET A 98 -4.15 -6.92 -7.03
N VAL A 99 -4.15 -5.60 -6.87
CA VAL A 99 -2.93 -4.78 -6.88
C VAL A 99 -1.99 -5.18 -5.75
N THR A 100 -2.54 -5.35 -4.54
CA THR A 100 -1.77 -5.75 -3.35
C THR A 100 -1.13 -7.12 -3.55
N LEU A 101 -1.89 -8.10 -4.06
CA LEU A 101 -1.36 -9.42 -4.37
C LEU A 101 -0.30 -9.40 -5.47
N ALA A 102 -0.46 -8.55 -6.49
CA ALA A 102 0.55 -8.36 -7.52
C ALA A 102 1.85 -7.76 -6.95
N ASP A 103 1.75 -6.77 -6.04
CA ASP A 103 2.91 -6.19 -5.36
C ASP A 103 3.66 -7.24 -4.54
N VAL A 104 2.93 -8.03 -3.75
CA VAL A 104 3.52 -9.12 -2.96
C VAL A 104 4.16 -10.16 -3.88
N LEU A 105 3.51 -10.53 -4.99
CA LEU A 105 4.05 -11.48 -5.95
C LEU A 105 5.37 -10.99 -6.56
N PHE A 106 5.41 -9.75 -7.05
CA PHE A 106 6.62 -9.16 -7.62
C PHE A 106 7.77 -9.09 -6.62
N LEU A 107 7.49 -8.65 -5.39
CA LEU A 107 8.48 -8.68 -4.31
C LEU A 107 8.94 -10.10 -3.97
N SER A 108 8.02 -11.07 -3.94
CA SER A 108 8.34 -12.46 -3.65
C SER A 108 9.30 -13.03 -4.70
N ILE A 109 9.08 -12.74 -5.98
CA ILE A 109 9.98 -13.12 -7.07
C ILE A 109 11.37 -12.52 -6.84
N LEU A 110 11.45 -11.23 -6.53
CA LEU A 110 12.74 -10.56 -6.27
C LEU A 110 13.46 -11.15 -5.05
N VAL A 111 12.73 -11.43 -3.97
CA VAL A 111 13.27 -12.06 -2.76
C VAL A 111 13.80 -13.45 -3.08
N LEU A 112 13.03 -14.29 -3.78
CA LEU A 112 13.42 -15.65 -4.11
C LEU A 112 14.70 -15.71 -4.97
N VAL A 113 14.88 -14.75 -5.90
CA VAL A 113 16.07 -14.70 -6.77
C VAL A 113 17.24 -13.97 -6.09
N GLY A 114 16.97 -13.02 -5.20
CA GLY A 114 17.94 -12.17 -4.51
C GLY A 114 18.30 -12.64 -3.10
N ASN A 115 18.75 -13.89 -2.95
CA ASN A 115 19.19 -14.53 -1.69
C ASN A 115 18.10 -14.92 -0.69
N GLY A 116 16.86 -15.02 -1.16
CA GLY A 116 15.75 -15.54 -0.36
C GLY A 116 15.57 -14.78 0.95
N PRO A 117 15.47 -15.47 2.10
CA PRO A 117 15.11 -14.89 3.39
C PRO A 117 16.21 -14.02 4.05
N THR A 118 17.35 -13.82 3.39
CA THR A 118 18.38 -12.85 3.82
C THR A 118 18.45 -11.61 2.93
N SER A 119 17.57 -11.54 1.92
CA SER A 119 17.52 -10.43 0.99
C SER A 119 17.17 -9.10 1.69
N PRO A 120 17.87 -7.99 1.38
CA PRO A 120 17.43 -6.67 1.82
C PRO A 120 16.04 -6.28 1.28
N MET A 121 15.55 -6.98 0.25
CA MET A 121 14.19 -6.78 -0.28
C MET A 121 13.08 -7.14 0.72
N LEU A 122 13.39 -7.88 1.80
CA LEU A 122 12.44 -8.15 2.86
C LEU A 122 11.90 -6.89 3.54
N TYR A 123 12.70 -5.83 3.60
CA TYR A 123 12.27 -4.54 4.17
C TYR A 123 11.16 -3.86 3.35
N ALA A 124 10.91 -4.32 2.12
CA ALA A 124 9.79 -3.83 1.31
C ALA A 124 8.43 -4.42 1.74
N PHE A 125 8.39 -5.57 2.40
CA PHE A 125 7.12 -6.17 2.83
C PHE A 125 6.34 -5.30 3.84
N PRO A 126 6.96 -4.77 4.92
CA PRO A 126 6.30 -3.80 5.80
C PRO A 126 5.82 -2.55 5.06
N LEU A 127 6.55 -2.08 4.04
CA LEU A 127 6.14 -0.93 3.23
C LEU A 127 4.89 -1.23 2.41
N VAL A 128 4.76 -2.43 1.85
CA VAL A 128 3.52 -2.84 1.15
C VAL A 128 2.32 -2.82 2.09
N ILE A 129 2.48 -3.30 3.33
CA ILE A 129 1.43 -3.23 4.35
C ILE A 129 1.06 -1.77 4.64
N ALA A 130 2.05 -0.92 4.90
CA ALA A 130 1.87 0.51 5.20
C ALA A 130 1.09 1.24 4.09
N VAL A 131 1.55 1.08 2.85
CA VAL A 131 0.95 1.71 1.67
C VAL A 131 -0.46 1.18 1.41
N THR A 132 -0.72 -0.08 1.70
CA THR A 132 -2.06 -0.67 1.60
C THR A 132 -3.03 -0.02 2.59
N GLY A 133 -2.56 0.36 3.78
CA GLY A 133 -3.33 1.13 4.76
C GLY A 133 -3.86 2.45 4.23
N LEU A 134 -3.15 3.10 3.31
CA LEU A 134 -3.58 4.37 2.71
C LEU A 134 -4.88 4.24 1.89
N ARG A 135 -5.34 3.01 1.57
CA ARG A 135 -6.66 2.76 0.97
C ARG A 135 -7.82 2.98 1.94
N GLY A 136 -7.53 3.06 3.24
CA GLY A 136 -8.54 3.20 4.28
C GLY A 136 -9.40 1.95 4.48
N ARG A 137 -8.94 0.77 4.04
CA ARG A 137 -9.68 -0.50 4.15
C ARG A 137 -8.90 -1.51 4.98
N SER A 138 -9.41 -1.80 6.19
CA SER A 138 -8.85 -2.79 7.11
C SER A 138 -8.63 -4.17 6.46
N ALA A 139 -9.61 -4.63 5.67
CA ALA A 139 -9.52 -5.92 4.99
C ALA A 139 -8.30 -6.03 4.04
N ASP A 140 -7.94 -4.94 3.35
CA ASP A 140 -6.79 -4.92 2.45
C ASP A 140 -5.48 -4.97 3.24
N VAL A 141 -5.42 -4.33 4.41
CA VAL A 141 -4.25 -4.38 5.32
C VAL A 141 -4.01 -5.81 5.83
N TRP A 142 -5.07 -6.50 6.24
CA TRP A 142 -4.98 -7.89 6.66
C TRP A 142 -4.60 -8.82 5.52
N LEU A 143 -5.14 -8.60 4.32
CA LEU A 143 -4.74 -9.32 3.12
C LEU A 143 -3.24 -9.14 2.84
N ALA A 144 -2.74 -7.89 2.87
CA ALA A 144 -1.32 -7.60 2.68
C ALA A 144 -0.45 -8.28 3.75
N THR A 145 -0.88 -8.25 5.00
CA THR A 145 -0.15 -8.84 6.14
C THR A 145 -0.06 -10.36 6.00
N VAL A 146 -1.17 -11.03 5.69
CA VAL A 146 -1.18 -12.49 5.46
C VAL A 146 -0.37 -12.85 4.22
N ALA A 147 -0.55 -12.12 3.12
CA ALA A 147 0.14 -12.40 1.86
C ALA A 147 1.66 -12.23 1.99
N THR A 148 2.14 -11.16 2.64
CA THR A 148 3.57 -10.92 2.87
C THR A 148 4.18 -11.93 3.84
N THR A 149 3.44 -12.32 4.89
CA THR A 149 3.87 -13.38 5.82
C THR A 149 3.99 -14.73 5.11
N ALA A 150 2.99 -15.07 4.28
CA ALA A 150 3.01 -16.29 3.47
C ALA A 150 4.17 -16.27 2.44
N ALA A 151 4.39 -15.14 1.77
CA ALA A 151 5.52 -14.95 0.86
C ALA A 151 6.87 -15.16 1.55
N TYR A 152 7.04 -14.64 2.77
CA TYR A 152 8.25 -14.87 3.56
C TYR A 152 8.40 -16.35 3.94
N GLY A 153 7.32 -17.01 4.37
CA GLY A 153 7.30 -18.44 4.62
C GLY A 153 7.71 -19.27 3.39
N LEU A 154 7.23 -18.90 2.19
CA LEU A 154 7.64 -19.51 0.93
C LEU A 154 9.14 -19.30 0.64
N ALA A 155 9.68 -18.10 0.91
CA ALA A 155 11.10 -17.84 0.77
C ALA A 155 11.96 -18.70 1.71
N ILE A 156 11.51 -18.90 2.96
CA ILE A 156 12.16 -19.83 3.91
C ILE A 156 12.09 -21.27 3.41
N GLY A 157 10.92 -21.72 2.95
CA GLY A 157 10.74 -23.06 2.41
C GLY A 157 11.62 -23.33 1.19
N ALA A 158 11.73 -22.35 0.29
CA ALA A 158 12.63 -22.40 -0.86
C ALA A 158 14.10 -22.45 -0.44
N ALA A 159 14.51 -21.62 0.52
CA ALA A 159 15.86 -21.64 1.07
C ALA A 159 16.19 -23.01 1.69
N LEU A 160 15.28 -23.56 2.51
CA LEU A 160 15.45 -24.88 3.12
C LEU A 160 15.60 -25.99 2.05
N ARG A 161 14.86 -25.90 0.94
CA ARG A 161 14.85 -26.94 -0.10
C ARG A 161 16.02 -26.86 -1.08
N PHE A 162 16.44 -25.65 -1.45
CA PHE A 162 17.36 -25.42 -2.57
C PHE A 162 18.71 -24.84 -2.12
N HIS A 163 18.74 -24.01 -1.08
CA HIS A 163 19.94 -23.32 -0.62
C HIS A 163 20.00 -23.21 0.91
N PRO A 164 20.25 -24.32 1.64
CA PRO A 164 20.24 -24.31 3.11
C PRO A 164 21.24 -23.33 3.74
N SER A 165 22.30 -22.97 3.00
CA SER A 165 23.29 -21.95 3.41
C SER A 165 22.70 -20.56 3.61
N PHE A 166 21.54 -20.25 3.01
CA PHE A 166 20.82 -18.98 3.19
C PHE A 166 19.76 -19.04 4.27
N MET A 167 19.69 -20.13 5.05
CA MET A 167 18.73 -20.21 6.15
C MET A 167 19.12 -19.21 7.24
N PRO A 168 18.26 -18.23 7.55
CA PRO A 168 18.53 -17.31 8.64
C PRO A 168 18.36 -18.04 9.99
N PRO A 169 19.00 -17.55 11.06
CA PRO A 169 18.73 -18.03 12.41
C PRO A 169 17.24 -17.93 12.79
N THR A 170 16.74 -18.86 13.59
CA THR A 170 15.32 -18.92 13.99
C THR A 170 14.81 -17.63 14.62
N HIS A 171 15.63 -16.93 15.42
CA HIS A 171 15.24 -15.66 16.02
C HIS A 171 14.97 -14.58 14.96
N HIS A 172 15.74 -14.54 13.87
CA HIS A 172 15.52 -13.60 12.78
C HIS A 172 14.17 -13.85 12.10
N ILE A 173 13.81 -15.12 11.86
CA ILE A 173 12.50 -15.51 11.31
C ILE A 173 11.37 -15.01 12.21
N LEU A 174 11.47 -15.25 13.52
CA LEU A 174 10.47 -14.82 14.49
C LEU A 174 10.34 -13.29 14.52
N PHE A 175 11.46 -12.56 14.47
CA PHE A 175 11.46 -11.09 14.42
C PHE A 175 10.81 -10.56 13.15
N VAL A 176 11.10 -11.12 11.98
CA VAL A 176 10.49 -10.68 10.72
C VAL A 176 8.98 -10.91 10.74
N VAL A 177 8.52 -12.11 11.12
CA VAL A 177 7.08 -12.42 11.21
C VAL A 177 6.38 -11.52 12.24
N ALA A 178 6.98 -11.33 13.42
CA ALA A 178 6.44 -10.42 14.43
C ALA A 178 6.37 -8.98 13.92
N SER A 179 7.39 -8.51 13.19
CA SER A 179 7.40 -7.16 12.63
C SER A 179 6.32 -6.95 11.56
N LEU A 180 6.07 -7.95 10.70
CA LEU A 180 5.01 -7.90 9.70
C LEU A 180 3.63 -7.87 10.38
N GLY A 181 3.42 -8.71 11.38
CA GLY A 181 2.17 -8.72 12.16
C GLY A 181 1.94 -7.40 12.91
N LEU A 182 2.98 -6.87 13.56
CA LEU A 182 2.90 -5.59 14.26
C LEU A 182 2.64 -4.43 13.30
N MET A 183 3.30 -4.43 12.13
CA MET A 183 3.06 -3.42 11.10
C MET A 183 1.62 -3.49 10.58
N GLY A 184 1.08 -4.69 10.36
CA GLY A 184 -0.33 -4.90 10.01
C GLY A 184 -1.27 -4.31 11.05
N LEU A 185 -1.05 -4.63 12.32
CA LEU A 185 -1.86 -4.12 13.44
C LEU A 185 -1.80 -2.59 13.56
N VAL A 186 -0.60 -1.99 13.53
CA VAL A 186 -0.41 -0.54 13.62
C VAL A 186 -1.10 0.17 12.46
N THR A 187 -0.96 -0.37 11.26
CA THR A 187 -1.59 0.18 10.06
C THR A 187 -3.13 0.09 10.15
N ASP A 188 -3.67 -1.04 10.62
CA ASP A 188 -5.10 -1.25 10.80
C ASP A 188 -5.71 -0.28 11.84
N LEU A 189 -5.04 -0.12 12.99
CA LEU A 189 -5.41 0.87 14.01
C LEU A 189 -5.34 2.30 13.47
N GLY A 190 -4.32 2.60 12.67
CA GLY A 190 -4.17 3.88 11.97
C GLY A 190 -5.38 4.16 11.07
N VAL A 191 -5.77 3.20 10.23
CA VAL A 191 -6.96 3.29 9.38
C VAL A 191 -8.22 3.54 10.22
N GLY A 192 -8.44 2.74 11.27
CA GLY A 192 -9.58 2.91 12.17
C GLY A 192 -9.63 4.29 12.83
N SER A 193 -8.48 4.80 13.27
CA SER A 193 -8.38 6.12 13.90
C SER A 193 -8.72 7.27 12.93
N THR A 194 -8.25 7.18 11.68
CA THR A 194 -8.55 8.20 10.66
C THR A 194 -10.04 8.28 10.33
N TRP A 195 -10.73 7.14 10.27
CA TRP A 195 -12.17 7.12 10.02
C TRP A 195 -12.97 7.75 11.17
N ARG A 196 -12.60 7.47 12.42
CA ARG A 196 -13.25 8.10 13.58
C ARG A 196 -13.11 9.62 13.55
N LEU A 197 -11.93 10.13 13.21
CA LEU A 197 -11.71 11.58 13.07
C LEU A 197 -12.60 12.21 12.00
N VAL A 198 -12.82 11.51 10.88
CA VAL A 198 -13.72 11.98 9.81
C VAL A 198 -15.17 11.99 10.28
N GLU A 199 -15.61 10.95 11.00
CA GLU A 199 -16.97 10.87 11.57
C GLU A 199 -17.22 11.98 12.61
N ASP A 200 -16.24 12.25 13.47
CA ASP A 200 -16.31 13.32 14.47
C ASP A 200 -16.38 14.71 13.80
N GLN A 201 -15.62 14.95 12.74
CA GLN A 201 -15.67 16.20 11.98
C GLN A 201 -17.02 16.41 11.29
N ASP A 202 -17.59 15.37 10.69
CA ASP A 202 -18.92 15.46 10.05
C ASP A 202 -20.01 15.77 11.10
N ALA A 203 -19.93 15.15 12.28
CA ALA A 203 -20.83 15.43 13.39
C ALA A 203 -20.73 16.89 13.87
N LEU A 204 -19.51 17.45 13.96
CA LEU A 204 -19.29 18.84 14.35
C LEU A 204 -19.82 19.82 13.28
N LEU A 205 -19.56 19.56 11.99
CA LEU A 205 -20.07 20.38 10.90
C LEU A 205 -21.62 20.33 10.82
N GLY A 206 -22.21 19.17 11.09
CA GLY A 206 -23.66 19.02 11.21
C GLY A 206 -24.25 19.89 12.33
N ARG A 207 -23.62 19.89 13.51
CA ARG A 207 -24.04 20.74 14.64
C ARG A 207 -23.88 22.22 14.33
N ALA A 208 -22.77 22.63 13.71
CA ALA A 208 -22.53 24.02 13.34
C ALA A 208 -23.59 24.53 12.36
N ARG A 209 -23.95 23.74 11.34
CA ARG A 209 -25.03 24.08 10.39
C ARG A 209 -26.39 24.20 11.07
N ALA A 210 -26.70 23.33 12.04
CA ALA A 210 -27.97 23.41 12.78
C ALA A 210 -28.06 24.71 13.61
N VAL A 211 -26.96 25.14 14.23
CA VAL A 211 -26.89 26.42 14.96
C VAL A 211 -27.03 27.61 14.01
N GLU A 212 -26.41 27.56 12.83
CA GLU A 212 -26.54 28.61 11.82
C GLU A 212 -27.98 28.73 11.29
N LEU A 213 -28.64 27.60 11.02
CA LEU A 213 -30.03 27.57 10.55
C LEU A 213 -30.99 28.13 11.61
N THR A 214 -30.84 27.74 12.87
CA THR A 214 -31.66 28.27 13.98
C THR A 214 -31.43 29.77 14.19
N ALA A 215 -30.19 30.25 14.05
CA ALA A 215 -29.89 31.68 14.10
C ALA A 215 -30.53 32.46 12.93
N LEU A 216 -30.56 31.89 11.72
CA LEU A 216 -31.22 32.47 10.56
C LEU A 216 -32.75 32.51 10.70
N GLU A 217 -33.35 31.48 11.29
CA GLU A 217 -34.78 31.44 11.61
C GLU A 217 -35.17 32.52 12.63
N HIS A 218 -34.39 32.68 13.71
CA HIS A 218 -34.61 33.74 14.69
C HIS A 218 -34.48 35.14 14.07
N ARG A 219 -33.52 35.37 13.17
CA ARG A 219 -33.38 36.65 12.47
C ARG A 219 -34.59 36.96 11.58
N LYS A 220 -35.09 35.97 10.83
CA LYS A 220 -36.31 36.13 10.02
C LYS A 220 -37.55 36.44 10.87
N ALA A 221 -37.65 35.88 12.07
CA ALA A 221 -38.76 36.16 12.99
C ALA A 221 -38.69 37.58 13.58
N GLY A 222 -37.48 38.10 13.85
CA GLY A 222 -37.28 39.45 14.41
C GLY A 222 -37.40 40.59 13.39
N ASP A 223 -37.07 40.34 12.12
CA ASP A 223 -37.01 41.35 11.06
C ASP A 223 -38.33 41.55 10.27
N CYS A 224 -39.48 41.07 10.77
CA CYS A 224 -40.79 41.40 10.17
C CYS A 224 -41.58 42.42 11.02
N PRO A 225 -41.27 43.73 10.90
CA PRO A 225 -41.98 44.78 11.64
C PRO A 225 -43.47 44.96 11.25
N TRP A 226 -43.97 44.19 10.28
CA TRP A 226 -45.33 44.30 9.73
C TRP A 226 -46.13 42.99 9.81
N CYS A 227 -45.62 41.95 10.47
CA CYS A 227 -46.31 40.65 10.62
C CYS A 227 -47.33 40.63 11.78
N GLY A 228 -47.83 41.80 12.21
CA GLY A 228 -48.85 41.97 13.25
C GLY A 228 -50.13 42.58 12.70
#